data_AF-A0A925SJS3-F1
#
_entry.id   AF-A0A925SJS3-F1
#
_cell.length_a   1.000
_cell.length_b   1.000
_cell.length_c   1.000
_cell.angle_alpha   90.00
_cell.angle_beta   90.00
_cell.angle_gamma   90.00
#
_symmetry.space_group_name_H-M   'P 1'
#
loop_
_entity.id
_entity.type
_entity.pdbx_description
1 polymer ?
#
loop_
_entity_poly.entity_id
_entity_poly.type
_entity_poly.pdbx_seq_one_letter_code
_entity_poly.pdbx_strand_id
1 'polypeptide(L)'
;RAAVIGANWTDPRRPGRPALFLRAAGPDGLGFRRTPATQDLSDLLCVITSGALFDLAIWRSLDGFAADLFLDLVDTDYCLRARRAGHDVAASAAARLDHHRGEKRPARLLGRTFHPAHTPPFRLRCLSRNRILLFRRLRLRPVAWVLYELAYAAKLFADALLFEDRKANRLAAMAAGTLDGLMGRSGPILPR
;
A
#
# COMPACT_ATOMS: atom_id res chain seq x y z
N ARG A 1 -21.41 3.33 -8.54
CA ARG A 1 -20.46 3.48 -9.67
C ARG A 1 -19.06 3.26 -9.13
N ALA A 2 -18.26 2.40 -9.76
CA ALA A 2 -16.88 2.17 -9.36
C ALA A 2 -15.98 3.29 -9.94
N ALA A 3 -15.10 3.84 -9.10
CA ALA A 3 -14.04 4.76 -9.54
C ALA A 3 -12.87 4.02 -10.17
N VAL A 4 -12.61 2.80 -9.69
CA VAL A 4 -11.53 1.94 -10.15
C VAL A 4 -11.88 0.47 -9.94
N ILE A 5 -11.50 -0.36 -10.90
CA ILE A 5 -11.60 -1.82 -10.85
C ILE A 5 -10.20 -2.40 -11.08
N GLY A 6 -9.61 -3.02 -10.06
CA GLY A 6 -8.30 -3.68 -10.17
C GLY A 6 -8.39 -5.12 -10.71
N ALA A 7 -7.36 -5.57 -11.42
CA ALA A 7 -7.21 -6.97 -11.79
C ALA A 7 -6.80 -7.87 -10.61
N ASN A 8 -7.23 -9.13 -10.66
CA ASN A 8 -6.78 -10.19 -9.77
C ASN A 8 -5.37 -10.64 -10.18
N TRP A 9 -4.37 -10.13 -9.46
CA TRP A 9 -2.98 -10.38 -9.80
C TRP A 9 -2.41 -11.65 -9.14
N THR A 10 -1.43 -12.24 -9.79
CA THR A 10 -0.66 -13.39 -9.30
C THR A 10 0.83 -13.10 -9.40
N ASP A 11 1.64 -13.67 -8.51
CA ASP A 11 3.10 -13.65 -8.64
C ASP A 11 3.56 -15.04 -9.11
N PRO A 12 3.95 -15.21 -10.39
CA PRO A 12 4.35 -16.50 -10.94
C PRO A 12 5.49 -17.19 -10.16
N ARG A 13 6.30 -16.43 -9.43
CA ARG A 13 7.39 -16.97 -8.58
C ARG A 13 6.88 -17.55 -7.26
N ARG A 14 5.59 -17.42 -6.96
CA ARG A 14 4.93 -17.90 -5.75
C ARG A 14 3.59 -18.57 -6.11
N PRO A 15 3.61 -19.68 -6.86
CA PRO A 15 2.40 -20.35 -7.29
C PRO A 15 1.51 -20.74 -6.10
N GLY A 16 0.20 -20.72 -6.31
CA GLY A 16 -0.79 -21.07 -5.29
C GLY A 16 -1.06 -20.01 -4.21
N ARG A 17 -0.39 -18.84 -4.24
CA ARG A 17 -0.71 -17.72 -3.34
C ARG A 17 -1.56 -16.66 -4.06
N PRO A 18 -2.85 -16.52 -3.73
CA PRO A 18 -3.69 -15.51 -4.38
C PRO A 18 -3.28 -14.09 -3.95
N ALA A 19 -3.56 -13.10 -4.81
CA ALA A 19 -3.63 -11.72 -4.37
C ALA A 19 -4.67 -11.58 -3.25
N LEU A 20 -4.35 -10.74 -2.27
CA LEU A 20 -5.28 -10.43 -1.19
C LEU A 20 -5.55 -8.93 -1.16
N PHE A 21 -6.81 -8.60 -1.34
CA PHE A 21 -7.34 -7.24 -1.38
C PHE A 21 -7.75 -6.79 0.02
N LEU A 22 -7.41 -5.55 0.35
CA LEU A 22 -7.66 -4.97 1.67
C LEU A 22 -9.09 -4.43 1.73
N ARG A 23 -9.82 -4.74 2.80
CA ARG A 23 -11.12 -4.11 3.11
C ARG A 23 -11.33 -3.99 4.62
N ALA A 24 -12.34 -3.22 5.03
CA ALA A 24 -12.76 -3.18 6.43
C ALA A 24 -13.20 -4.59 6.90
N ALA A 25 -12.93 -4.91 8.17
CA ALA A 25 -13.29 -6.21 8.73
C ALA A 25 -14.79 -6.31 9.01
N GLY A 26 -15.40 -5.23 9.51
CA GLY A 26 -16.82 -5.14 9.86
C GLY A 26 -17.45 -3.79 9.49
N PRO A 27 -18.77 -3.65 9.70
CA PRO A 27 -19.53 -2.44 9.37
C PRO A 27 -19.18 -1.23 10.25
N ASP A 28 -18.62 -1.45 11.43
CA ASP A 28 -18.07 -0.41 12.31
C ASP A 28 -16.81 0.26 11.73
N GLY A 29 -16.22 -0.32 10.67
CA GLY A 29 -14.98 0.13 10.07
C GLY A 29 -13.75 -0.07 10.97
N LEU A 30 -13.90 -0.81 12.07
CA LEU A 30 -12.84 -1.16 12.99
C LEU A 30 -12.18 -2.46 12.52
N GLY A 31 -10.85 -2.45 12.45
CA GLY A 31 -10.07 -3.57 11.93
C GLY A 31 -10.12 -3.71 10.41
N PHE A 32 -9.24 -4.57 9.91
CA PHE A 32 -9.08 -4.82 8.49
C PHE A 32 -8.97 -6.32 8.23
N ARG A 33 -9.39 -6.73 7.04
CA ARG A 33 -9.16 -8.09 6.54
C ARG A 33 -8.63 -8.05 5.12
N ARG A 34 -7.98 -9.15 4.75
CA ARG A 34 -7.41 -9.34 3.42
C ARG A 34 -8.06 -10.55 2.78
N THR A 35 -8.73 -10.36 1.66
CA THR A 35 -9.58 -11.37 1.02
C THR A 35 -9.09 -11.65 -0.40
N PRO A 36 -9.03 -12.92 -0.83
CA PRO A 36 -8.77 -13.26 -2.22
C PRO A 36 -9.98 -12.92 -3.11
N ALA A 37 -9.73 -12.49 -4.35
CA ALA A 37 -10.80 -12.29 -5.34
C ALA A 37 -11.15 -13.63 -6.01
N THR A 38 -11.88 -14.49 -5.31
CA THR A 38 -12.48 -15.71 -5.90
C THR A 38 -13.73 -15.40 -6.73
N GLN A 39 -14.32 -14.23 -6.48
CA GLN A 39 -15.40 -13.59 -7.21
C GLN A 39 -15.11 -12.07 -7.23
N ASP A 40 -15.87 -11.32 -8.02
CA ASP A 40 -15.74 -9.86 -8.05
C ASP A 40 -15.93 -9.28 -6.64
N LEU A 41 -15.01 -8.39 -6.26
CA LEU A 41 -14.99 -7.75 -4.96
C LEU A 41 -15.37 -6.28 -5.11
N SER A 42 -16.23 -5.80 -4.21
CA SER A 42 -16.54 -4.39 -4.01
C SER A 42 -16.07 -3.93 -2.63
N ASP A 43 -16.13 -2.63 -2.39
CA ASP A 43 -15.86 -2.02 -1.09
C ASP A 43 -14.44 -2.35 -0.57
N LEU A 44 -13.47 -2.31 -1.49
CA LEU A 44 -12.07 -2.45 -1.16
C LEU A 44 -11.50 -1.11 -0.68
N LEU A 45 -10.43 -1.16 0.12
CA LEU A 45 -9.72 0.04 0.57
C LEU A 45 -8.69 0.53 -0.44
N CYS A 46 -8.14 -0.38 -1.25
CA CYS A 46 -7.14 -0.05 -2.26
C CYS A 46 -7.00 -1.19 -3.26
N VAL A 47 -6.75 -0.84 -4.51
CA VAL A 47 -6.17 -1.72 -5.55
C VAL A 47 -4.86 -1.12 -6.04
N ILE A 48 -4.00 -1.94 -6.65
CA ILE A 48 -2.80 -1.43 -7.31
C ILE A 48 -3.17 -0.79 -8.65
N THR A 49 -2.40 0.20 -9.11
CA THR A 49 -2.64 0.83 -10.42
C THR A 49 -2.31 -0.10 -11.59
N SER A 50 -1.39 -1.05 -11.43
CA SER A 50 -1.10 -2.06 -12.45
C SER A 50 -2.32 -2.95 -12.71
N GLY A 51 -2.79 -2.97 -13.96
CA GLY A 51 -3.97 -3.73 -14.34
C GLY A 51 -5.28 -3.21 -13.75
N ALA A 52 -5.35 -1.91 -13.41
CA ALA A 52 -6.59 -1.28 -12.98
C ALA A 52 -7.25 -0.46 -14.10
N LEU A 53 -8.57 -0.56 -14.19
CA LEU A 53 -9.41 0.26 -15.04
C LEU A 53 -9.98 1.43 -14.21
N PHE A 54 -9.84 2.65 -14.70
CA PHE A 54 -10.28 3.87 -14.00
C PHE A 54 -11.43 4.54 -14.76
N ASP A 55 -12.40 5.02 -14.00
CA ASP A 55 -13.40 5.94 -14.52
C ASP A 55 -12.79 7.34 -14.66
N LEU A 56 -12.53 7.79 -15.90
CA LEU A 56 -11.83 9.05 -16.14
C LEU A 56 -12.62 10.29 -15.69
N ALA A 57 -13.96 10.23 -15.65
CA ALA A 57 -14.76 11.34 -15.16
C ALA A 57 -14.58 11.50 -13.65
N ILE A 58 -14.65 10.39 -12.91
CA ILE A 58 -14.38 10.37 -11.46
C ILE A 58 -12.92 10.73 -11.18
N TRP A 59 -11.99 10.20 -11.97
CA TRP A 59 -10.57 10.48 -11.79
C TRP A 59 -10.28 11.98 -11.92
N ARG A 60 -10.84 12.63 -12.94
CA ARG A 60 -10.72 14.09 -13.14
C ARG A 60 -11.41 14.89 -12.05
N SER A 61 -12.58 14.48 -11.57
CA SER A 61 -13.29 15.20 -10.50
C SER A 61 -12.59 15.10 -9.13
N LEU A 62 -11.62 14.20 -9.00
CA LEU A 62 -10.80 14.02 -7.80
C LEU A 62 -9.37 14.53 -7.99
N ASP A 63 -9.11 15.38 -9.00
CA ASP A 63 -7.78 15.93 -9.31
C ASP A 63 -6.70 14.85 -9.58
N GLY A 64 -7.14 13.69 -10.05
CA GLY A 64 -6.26 12.58 -10.42
C GLY A 64 -5.43 12.01 -9.27
N PHE A 65 -4.17 11.68 -9.57
CA PHE A 65 -3.22 11.12 -8.60
C PHE A 65 -2.44 12.22 -7.88
N ALA A 66 -2.15 12.01 -6.60
CA ALA A 66 -1.29 12.90 -5.82
C ALA A 66 0.18 12.77 -6.25
N ALA A 67 0.57 13.50 -7.30
CA ALA A 67 1.91 13.49 -7.88
C ALA A 67 3.00 13.87 -6.88
N ASP A 68 2.65 14.66 -5.86
CA ASP A 68 3.56 15.11 -4.83
C ASP A 68 3.99 13.98 -3.86
N LEU A 69 3.28 12.84 -3.84
CA LEU A 69 3.75 11.65 -3.14
C LEU A 69 4.92 10.98 -3.87
N PHE A 70 5.11 11.27 -5.16
CA PHE A 70 6.11 10.67 -6.05
C PHE A 70 5.94 9.15 -6.23
N LEU A 71 6.27 8.34 -5.22
CA LEU A 71 6.16 6.89 -5.24
C LEU A 71 5.61 6.35 -3.92
N ASP A 72 5.00 5.16 -3.97
CA ASP A 72 4.31 4.50 -2.86
C ASP A 72 3.09 5.29 -2.33
N LEU A 73 2.02 4.55 -2.01
CA LEU A 73 0.74 5.06 -1.50
C LEU A 73 -0.04 5.99 -2.44
N VAL A 74 0.42 6.24 -3.67
CA VAL A 74 -0.31 7.02 -4.69
C VAL A 74 -1.66 6.37 -5.02
N ASP A 75 -1.65 5.06 -5.28
CA ASP A 75 -2.86 4.28 -5.56
C ASP A 75 -3.83 4.31 -4.36
N THR A 76 -3.26 4.22 -3.15
CA THR A 76 -4.01 4.24 -1.89
C THR A 76 -4.67 5.59 -1.66
N ASP A 77 -3.95 6.69 -1.87
CA ASP A 77 -4.50 8.04 -1.78
C ASP A 77 -5.71 8.22 -2.70
N TYR A 78 -5.57 7.82 -3.98
CA TYR A 78 -6.68 7.87 -4.93
C TYR A 78 -7.87 7.01 -4.50
N CYS A 79 -7.64 5.74 -4.16
CA CYS A 79 -8.72 4.83 -3.75
C CYS A 79 -9.47 5.36 -2.52
N LEU A 80 -8.77 5.88 -1.53
CA LEU A 80 -9.39 6.38 -0.30
C LEU A 80 -10.13 7.71 -0.53
N ARG A 81 -9.64 8.58 -1.42
CA ARG A 81 -10.39 9.78 -1.86
C ARG A 81 -11.65 9.40 -2.65
N ALA A 82 -11.55 8.44 -3.56
CA ALA A 82 -12.69 7.95 -4.32
C ALA A 82 -13.80 7.40 -3.41
N ARG A 83 -13.42 6.60 -2.40
CA ARG A 83 -14.37 6.12 -1.38
C ARG A 83 -15.02 7.24 -0.59
N ARG A 84 -14.25 8.26 -0.19
CA ARG A 84 -14.78 9.43 0.52
C ARG A 84 -15.77 10.24 -0.31
N ALA A 85 -15.62 10.23 -1.62
CA ALA A 85 -16.55 10.83 -2.58
C ALA A 85 -17.78 9.93 -2.88
N GLY A 86 -17.92 8.78 -2.21
CA GLY A 86 -19.05 7.87 -2.41
C GLY A 86 -18.91 6.93 -3.61
N HIS A 87 -17.71 6.81 -4.18
CA HIS A 87 -17.44 5.88 -5.27
C HIS A 87 -16.87 4.55 -4.76
N ASP A 88 -17.17 3.47 -5.49
CA ASP A 88 -16.67 2.15 -5.13
C ASP A 88 -15.24 1.92 -5.64
N VAL A 89 -14.49 1.11 -4.90
CA VAL A 89 -13.18 0.59 -5.28
C VAL A 89 -13.33 -0.92 -5.32
N ALA A 90 -13.20 -1.49 -6.51
CA ALA A 90 -13.55 -2.88 -6.77
C ALA A 90 -12.35 -3.65 -7.37
N ALA A 91 -12.47 -4.97 -7.40
CA ALA A 91 -11.54 -5.83 -8.13
C ALA A 91 -12.33 -6.90 -8.90
N SER A 92 -11.93 -7.15 -10.15
CA SER A 92 -12.51 -8.23 -10.94
C SER A 92 -11.75 -9.52 -10.68
N ALA A 93 -12.47 -10.61 -10.40
CA ALA A 93 -11.87 -11.94 -10.28
C ALA A 93 -11.48 -12.54 -11.64
N ALA A 94 -12.13 -12.09 -12.72
CA ALA A 94 -11.90 -12.58 -14.08
C ALA A 94 -10.68 -11.93 -14.74
N ALA A 95 -10.44 -10.64 -14.51
CA ALA A 95 -9.25 -9.96 -15.02
C ALA A 95 -7.98 -10.48 -14.31
N ARG A 96 -7.08 -11.12 -15.05
CA ARG A 96 -5.82 -11.69 -14.51
C ARG A 96 -4.62 -10.84 -14.90
N LEU A 97 -3.70 -10.65 -13.97
CA LEU A 97 -2.43 -9.94 -14.21
C LEU A 97 -1.28 -10.68 -13.55
N ASP A 98 -0.27 -11.06 -14.32
CA ASP A 98 1.00 -11.47 -13.73
C ASP A 98 1.77 -10.24 -13.25
N HIS A 99 2.03 -10.20 -11.95
CA HIS A 99 2.62 -9.05 -11.28
C HIS A 99 3.77 -9.46 -10.37
N HIS A 100 4.95 -8.93 -10.67
CA HIS A 100 6.15 -9.16 -9.89
C HIS A 100 6.25 -8.14 -8.75
N ARG A 101 5.90 -8.55 -7.52
CA ARG A 101 6.24 -7.74 -6.34
C ARG A 101 7.72 -7.92 -6.02
N GLY A 102 8.44 -6.85 -5.67
CA GLY A 102 9.91 -6.83 -5.52
C GLY A 102 10.55 -8.07 -4.84
N GLU A 103 11.84 -8.29 -5.11
CA GLU A 103 12.56 -9.49 -4.68
C GLU A 103 12.66 -9.61 -3.15
N LYS A 104 11.86 -10.51 -2.58
CA LYS A 104 11.96 -10.89 -1.17
C LYS A 104 12.89 -12.08 -1.02
N ARG A 105 13.96 -11.94 -0.24
CA ARG A 105 14.86 -13.06 0.08
C ARG A 105 14.38 -13.73 1.37
N PRO A 106 14.29 -15.08 1.42
CA PRO A 106 13.88 -15.77 2.63
C PRO A 106 14.96 -15.62 3.72
N ALA A 107 14.53 -15.36 4.95
CA ALA A 107 15.40 -15.32 6.13
C ALA A 107 14.81 -16.26 7.20
N ARG A 108 15.67 -16.98 7.94
CA ARG A 108 15.23 -17.89 9.02
C ARG A 108 15.56 -17.29 10.38
N LEU A 109 14.61 -17.30 11.31
CA LEU A 109 14.81 -16.93 12.71
C LEU A 109 13.87 -17.74 13.59
N LEU A 110 14.41 -18.31 14.67
CA LEU A 110 13.66 -19.14 15.62
C LEU A 110 12.79 -20.23 14.95
N GLY A 111 13.34 -20.94 13.97
CA GLY A 111 12.64 -22.01 13.26
C GLY A 111 11.54 -21.56 12.29
N ARG A 112 11.32 -20.25 12.11
CA ARG A 112 10.33 -19.69 11.18
C ARG A 112 11.00 -19.01 9.99
N THR A 113 10.36 -19.10 8.82
CA THR A 113 10.81 -18.44 7.59
C THR A 113 10.08 -17.12 7.39
N PHE A 114 10.84 -16.04 7.35
CA PHE A 114 10.39 -14.68 7.06
C PHE A 114 10.78 -14.29 5.64
N HIS A 115 10.07 -13.30 5.09
CA HIS A 115 10.33 -12.77 3.75
C HIS A 115 10.44 -11.24 3.83
N PRO A 116 11.57 -10.71 4.32
CA PRO A 116 11.89 -9.27 4.30
C PRO A 116 11.79 -8.70 2.89
N ALA A 117 11.47 -7.41 2.80
CA ALA A 117 11.20 -6.73 1.54
C ALA A 117 12.46 -6.24 0.83
N HIS A 118 13.58 -6.07 1.55
CA HIS A 118 14.83 -5.50 1.06
C HIS A 118 14.67 -4.15 0.35
N THR A 119 13.63 -3.40 0.70
CA THR A 119 13.29 -2.11 0.11
C THR A 119 14.48 -1.14 0.23
N PRO A 120 14.95 -0.49 -0.86
CA PRO A 120 16.06 0.45 -0.77
C PRO A 120 15.79 1.61 0.20
N PRO A 121 16.82 2.17 0.88
CA PRO A 121 16.64 3.25 1.86
C PRO A 121 15.87 4.47 1.33
N PHE A 122 16.12 4.91 0.09
CA PHE A 122 15.39 6.07 -0.47
C PHE A 122 13.87 5.81 -0.54
N ARG A 123 13.48 4.58 -0.89
CA ARG A 123 12.08 4.16 -0.97
C ARG A 123 11.46 3.99 0.41
N LEU A 124 12.20 3.48 1.40
CA LEU A 124 11.76 3.47 2.81
C LEU A 124 11.49 4.88 3.34
N ARG A 125 12.36 5.85 3.02
CA ARG A 125 12.14 7.25 3.38
C ARG A 125 10.85 7.80 2.75
N CYS A 126 10.66 7.57 1.44
CA CYS A 126 9.46 8.02 0.72
C CYS A 126 8.18 7.39 1.29
N LEU A 127 8.17 6.08 1.50
CA LEU A 127 7.03 5.37 2.10
C LEU A 127 6.71 5.88 3.50
N SER A 128 7.71 6.03 4.38
CA SER A 128 7.49 6.55 5.75
C SER A 128 6.97 7.98 5.75
N ARG A 129 7.47 8.85 4.86
CA ARG A 129 6.97 10.20 4.67
C ARG A 129 5.52 10.22 4.20
N ASN A 130 5.24 9.50 3.11
CA ASN A 130 3.93 9.47 2.48
C ASN A 130 2.87 8.91 3.42
N ARG A 131 3.22 7.94 4.27
CA ARG A 131 2.33 7.41 5.31
C ARG A 131 1.81 8.53 6.22
N ILE A 132 2.70 9.38 6.73
CA ILE A 132 2.32 10.50 7.60
C ILE A 132 1.50 11.55 6.84
N LEU A 133 1.88 11.86 5.59
CA LEU A 133 1.13 12.79 4.75
C LEU A 133 -0.31 12.29 4.51
N LEU A 134 -0.49 11.01 4.17
CA LEU A 134 -1.82 10.42 4.00
C LEU A 134 -2.60 10.38 5.31
N PHE A 135 -1.98 10.03 6.44
CA PHE A 135 -2.65 10.07 7.75
C PHE A 135 -3.25 11.45 8.04
N ARG A 136 -2.54 12.53 7.69
CA ARG A 136 -3.01 13.90 7.80
C ARG A 136 -4.11 14.24 6.80
N ARG A 137 -3.87 14.03 5.49
CA ARG A 137 -4.84 14.28 4.40
C ARG A 137 -6.16 13.56 4.65
N LEU A 138 -6.03 12.30 5.08
CA LEU A 138 -7.14 11.42 5.31
C LEU A 138 -7.68 11.48 6.74
N ARG A 139 -7.21 12.41 7.59
CA ARG A 139 -7.71 12.59 8.97
C ARG A 139 -7.89 11.26 9.72
N LEU A 140 -6.92 10.34 9.55
CA LEU A 140 -6.95 8.99 10.13
C LEU A 140 -8.20 8.16 9.79
N ARG A 141 -8.76 8.31 8.57
CA ARG A 141 -9.91 7.56 8.09
C ARG A 141 -9.70 7.02 6.67
N PRO A 142 -10.18 5.80 6.35
CA PRO A 142 -10.89 4.87 7.25
C PRO A 142 -9.93 4.21 8.25
N VAL A 143 -10.43 3.92 9.46
CA VAL A 143 -9.62 3.34 10.56
C VAL A 143 -9.00 2.01 10.15
N ALA A 144 -9.76 1.16 9.46
CA ALA A 144 -9.28 -0.08 8.87
C ALA A 144 -7.96 0.08 8.08
N TRP A 145 -7.87 1.10 7.22
CA TRP A 145 -6.64 1.36 6.47
C TRP A 145 -5.50 1.87 7.36
N VAL A 146 -5.78 2.77 8.30
CA VAL A 146 -4.78 3.28 9.25
C VAL A 146 -4.18 2.13 10.06
N LEU A 147 -5.00 1.24 10.59
CA LEU A 147 -4.55 0.06 11.33
C LEU A 147 -3.71 -0.88 10.47
N TYR A 148 -4.13 -1.12 9.22
CA TYR A 148 -3.35 -1.91 8.27
C TYR A 148 -1.98 -1.30 8.00
N GLU A 149 -1.94 0.01 7.77
CA GLU A 149 -0.73 0.74 7.43
C GLU A 149 0.23 0.84 8.61
N LEU A 150 -0.28 0.98 9.84
CA LEU A 150 0.51 0.89 11.08
C LEU A 150 1.08 -0.52 11.28
N ALA A 151 0.28 -1.56 11.07
CA ALA A 151 0.76 -2.95 11.14
C ALA A 151 1.84 -3.23 10.08
N TYR A 152 1.68 -2.68 8.88
CA TYR A 152 2.69 -2.77 7.82
C TYR A 152 3.97 -2.00 8.16
N ALA A 153 3.86 -0.81 8.74
CA ALA A 153 5.00 -0.03 9.22
C ALA A 153 5.78 -0.77 10.32
N ALA A 154 5.07 -1.34 11.30
CA ALA A 154 5.67 -2.15 12.36
C ALA A 154 6.38 -3.38 11.81
N LYS A 155 5.78 -4.06 10.82
CA LYS A 155 6.43 -5.17 10.12
C LYS A 155 7.71 -4.73 9.40
N LEU A 156 7.68 -3.61 8.66
CA LEU A 156 8.88 -3.11 7.97
C LEU A 156 10.00 -2.74 8.95
N PHE A 157 9.65 -2.14 10.09
CA PHE A 157 10.59 -1.84 11.15
C PHE A 157 11.22 -3.12 11.72
N ALA A 158 10.40 -4.13 12.04
CA ALA A 158 10.87 -5.42 12.51
C ALA A 158 11.76 -6.13 11.47
N ASP A 159 11.38 -6.11 10.19
CA ASP A 159 12.19 -6.68 9.12
C ASP A 159 13.56 -5.99 9.01
N ALA A 160 13.58 -4.66 9.00
CA ALA A 160 14.80 -3.87 8.93
C ALA A 160 15.71 -4.10 10.12
N LEU A 161 15.15 -4.28 11.32
CA LEU A 161 15.91 -4.54 12.55
C LEU A 161 16.44 -5.97 12.62
N LEU A 162 15.66 -6.96 12.21
CA LEU A 162 15.99 -8.38 12.42
C LEU A 162 16.74 -9.02 11.24
N PHE A 163 16.41 -8.66 10.00
CA PHE A 163 16.79 -9.45 8.83
C PHE A 163 17.58 -8.72 7.75
N GLU A 164 17.59 -7.38 7.73
CA GLU A 164 18.18 -6.64 6.62
C GLU A 164 19.58 -6.08 6.95
N ASP A 165 20.46 -6.08 5.95
CA ASP A 165 21.79 -5.48 6.07
C ASP A 165 21.73 -3.97 6.15
N ARG A 166 22.78 -3.35 6.73
CA ARG A 166 22.88 -1.89 6.94
C ARG A 166 21.65 -1.32 7.68
N LYS A 167 21.26 -2.01 8.76
CA LYS A 167 20.11 -1.70 9.62
C LYS A 167 20.02 -0.22 9.99
N ALA A 168 21.13 0.37 10.43
CA ALA A 168 21.21 1.78 10.80
C ALA A 168 20.73 2.71 9.66
N ASN A 169 21.19 2.48 8.42
CA ASN A 169 20.81 3.29 7.27
C ASN A 169 19.32 3.17 6.95
N ARG A 170 18.76 1.97 7.09
CA ARG A 170 17.33 1.70 6.84
C ARG A 170 16.44 2.35 7.89
N LEU A 171 16.79 2.18 9.17
CA LEU A 171 16.08 2.80 10.28
C LEU A 171 16.19 4.33 10.24
N ALA A 172 17.37 4.87 9.93
CA ALA A 172 17.58 6.30 9.72
C ALA A 172 16.73 6.84 8.56
N ALA A 173 16.64 6.10 7.45
CA ALA A 173 15.78 6.48 6.32
C ALA A 173 14.30 6.49 6.70
N MET A 174 13.84 5.49 7.45
CA MET A 174 12.46 5.45 7.95
C MET A 174 12.16 6.63 8.89
N ALA A 175 13.08 6.93 9.83
CA ALA A 175 12.94 8.05 10.76
C ALA A 175 12.95 9.41 10.05
N ALA A 176 13.90 9.62 9.13
CA ALA A 176 13.98 10.83 8.31
C ALA A 176 12.70 11.02 7.48
N GLY A 177 12.14 9.94 6.91
CA GLY A 177 10.89 9.98 6.18
C GLY A 177 9.72 10.39 7.07
N THR A 178 9.58 9.79 8.25
CA THR A 178 8.56 10.17 9.23
C THR A 178 8.66 11.64 9.60
N LEU A 179 9.87 12.14 9.89
CA LEU A 179 10.12 13.56 10.19
C LEU A 179 9.73 14.47 9.02
N ASP A 180 10.13 14.13 7.80
CA ASP A 180 9.74 14.88 6.61
C ASP A 180 8.21 14.97 6.48
N GLY A 181 7.50 13.87 6.73
CA GLY A 181 6.03 13.84 6.69
C GLY A 181 5.39 14.67 7.82
N LEU A 182 5.98 14.67 9.02
CA LEU A 182 5.54 15.52 10.13
C LEU A 182 5.76 17.00 9.82
N MET A 183 6.85 17.34 9.13
CA MET A 183 7.11 18.69 8.62
C MET A 183 6.28 19.06 7.38
N GLY A 184 5.48 18.14 6.85
CA GLY A 184 4.65 18.38 5.67
C GLY A 184 5.42 18.47 4.35
N ARG A 185 6.66 17.97 4.31
CA ARG A 185 7.47 17.94 3.08
C ARG A 185 6.95 16.85 2.15
N SER A 186 6.84 17.17 0.87
CA SER A 186 6.47 16.22 -0.20
C SER A 186 7.37 16.43 -1.43
N GLY A 187 7.11 15.71 -2.52
CA GLY A 187 7.86 15.76 -3.77
C GLY A 187 8.81 14.59 -4.00
N PRO A 188 9.62 14.61 -5.07
CA PRO A 188 10.51 13.52 -5.44
C PRO A 188 11.59 13.25 -4.38
N ILE A 189 11.87 11.96 -4.12
CA ILE A 189 13.04 11.50 -3.37
C ILE A 189 13.80 10.53 -4.27
N LEU A 190 14.93 10.98 -4.80
CA LEU A 190 15.74 10.21 -5.74
C LEU A 190 16.75 9.31 -5.00
N PRO A 191 17.14 8.17 -5.59
CA PRO A 191 18.30 7.41 -5.11
C PRO A 191 19.54 8.31 -5.12
N ARG A 192 20.33 8.23 -4.05
CA ARG A 192 21.68 8.78 -3.99
C ARG A 192 22.68 7.71 -4.37
#